data_AF-A0A3A0E606-F1
#
_entry.id   AF-A0A3A0E606-F1
#
_cell.length_a   1.000
_cell.length_b   1.000
_cell.length_c   1.000
_cell.angle_alpha   90.00
_cell.angle_beta   90.00
_cell.angle_gamma   90.00
#
_symmetry.space_group_name_H-M   'P 1'
#
loop_
_entity.id
_entity.type
_entity.pdbx_description
1 polymer ?
#
loop_
_entity_poly.entity_id
_entity_poly.type
_entity_poly.pdbx_seq_one_letter_code
_entity_poly.pdbx_strand_id
1 'polypeptide(L)'
;MGIVRPAPRPHGSSRDSVREPERSLALCRLSHVEAARQADLDPVLCPVLDYVDAADAALIAALPLFDANDLLMKELERLNRLPHARRPTAAAFFAADPFLHVGSLVAQLRKARIRTVVNFPTVQIFDGMFGENLDRMGCGVTLELERLAALREEGFDACGLMLSDQMLPRILRAGLDRHVLLSPDRPAPDASAGASTLRTIFVLP
;
A
#
# COMPACT_ATOMS: atom_id res chain seq x y z
N MET A 1 -10.77 -61.60 -29.36
CA MET A 1 -10.49 -61.52 -27.91
C MET A 1 -9.68 -60.25 -27.69
N GLY A 2 -10.32 -59.18 -27.22
CA GLY A 2 -9.82 -57.80 -27.29
C GLY A 2 -8.76 -57.47 -26.25
N ILE A 3 -7.73 -56.74 -26.69
CA ILE A 3 -6.60 -56.25 -25.88
C ILE A 3 -7.08 -55.05 -25.06
N VAL A 4 -7.03 -55.16 -23.72
CA VAL A 4 -7.35 -54.07 -22.78
C VAL A 4 -6.24 -53.02 -22.80
N ARG A 5 -6.56 -51.77 -23.14
CA ARG A 5 -5.64 -50.61 -23.00
C ARG A 5 -5.71 -50.07 -21.58
N PRO A 6 -4.57 -49.70 -20.95
CA PRO A 6 -4.57 -49.07 -19.63
C PRO A 6 -5.04 -47.61 -19.71
N ALA A 7 -5.78 -47.17 -18.68
CA ALA A 7 -6.32 -45.81 -18.55
C ALA A 7 -5.21 -44.75 -18.40
N PRO A 8 -5.42 -43.50 -18.89
CA PRO A 8 -4.44 -42.43 -18.75
C PRO A 8 -4.38 -41.93 -17.29
N ARG A 9 -3.16 -41.67 -16.80
CA ARG A 9 -2.93 -41.04 -15.49
C ARG A 9 -3.34 -39.56 -15.55
N PRO A 10 -3.97 -39.00 -14.50
CA PRO A 10 -4.26 -37.57 -14.47
C PRO A 10 -2.95 -36.78 -14.37
N HIS A 11 -2.74 -35.86 -15.32
CA HIS A 11 -1.73 -34.82 -15.24
C HIS A 11 -2.16 -33.78 -14.21
N GLY A 12 -1.73 -33.96 -12.96
CA GLY A 12 -1.74 -32.89 -11.97
C GLY A 12 -0.65 -31.88 -12.31
N SER A 13 -0.99 -30.82 -13.05
CA SER A 13 -0.14 -29.63 -13.12
C SER A 13 -0.27 -28.87 -11.80
N SER A 14 0.57 -29.21 -10.82
CA SER A 14 0.88 -28.31 -9.71
C SER A 14 1.52 -27.08 -10.34
N ARG A 15 0.76 -26.00 -10.50
CA ARG A 15 1.36 -24.67 -10.62
C ARG A 15 1.93 -24.39 -9.24
N ASP A 16 3.21 -24.67 -9.07
CA ASP A 16 3.99 -24.19 -7.95
C ASP A 16 3.90 -22.66 -7.99
N SER A 17 2.96 -22.12 -7.21
CA SER A 17 2.88 -20.70 -6.92
C SER A 17 4.16 -20.37 -6.15
N VAL A 18 5.17 -19.88 -6.87
CA VAL A 18 6.36 -19.29 -6.27
C VAL A 18 5.85 -18.20 -5.31
N ARG A 19 5.84 -18.50 -4.01
CA ARG A 19 5.54 -17.50 -2.99
C ARG A 19 6.65 -16.47 -3.07
N GLU A 20 6.31 -15.25 -3.48
CA GLU A 20 7.25 -14.13 -3.36
C GLU A 20 7.68 -14.04 -1.88
N PRO A 21 8.97 -13.84 -1.59
CA PRO A 21 9.42 -13.66 -0.21
C PRO A 21 8.65 -12.50 0.42
N GLU A 22 8.22 -12.67 1.68
CA GLU A 22 7.58 -11.63 2.48
C GLU A 22 8.57 -10.48 2.69
N ARG A 23 8.64 -9.55 1.74
CA ARG A 23 9.46 -8.34 1.85
C ARG A 23 8.73 -7.30 2.69
N SER A 24 9.43 -6.78 3.67
CA SER A 24 8.93 -5.71 4.52
C SER A 24 9.09 -4.36 3.81
N LEU A 25 8.08 -3.52 3.96
CA LEU A 25 8.05 -2.18 3.36
C LEU A 25 8.52 -1.15 4.40
N ALA A 26 9.06 -0.03 3.95
CA ALA A 26 9.44 1.08 4.82
C ALA A 26 8.81 2.39 4.35
N LEU A 27 7.89 2.98 5.14
CA LEU A 27 7.46 4.36 4.88
C LEU A 27 8.63 5.29 5.20
N CYS A 28 9.08 6.08 4.22
CA CYS A 28 10.24 6.95 4.41
C CYS A 28 10.22 8.20 3.54
N ARG A 29 10.94 9.22 3.99
CA ARG A 29 11.32 10.41 3.21
C ARG A 29 12.27 10.02 2.08
N LEU A 30 12.39 10.85 1.03
CA LEU A 30 13.29 10.52 -0.09
C LEU A 30 14.77 10.43 0.34
N SER A 31 15.19 11.21 1.34
CA SER A 31 16.55 11.13 1.91
C SER A 31 16.88 9.78 2.56
N HIS A 32 15.87 9.00 2.95
CA HIS A 32 16.03 7.72 3.68
C HIS A 32 15.81 6.48 2.81
N VAL A 33 15.57 6.66 1.50
CA VAL A 33 15.39 5.55 0.54
C VAL A 33 16.61 4.63 0.48
N GLU A 34 17.82 5.18 0.53
CA GLU A 34 19.06 4.38 0.53
C GLU A 34 19.24 3.62 1.85
N ALA A 35 18.91 4.24 2.98
CA ALA A 35 18.97 3.61 4.31
C ALA A 35 17.98 2.43 4.41
N ALA A 36 16.74 2.60 3.95
CA ALA A 36 15.75 1.53 3.89
C ALA A 36 16.27 0.31 3.09
N ARG A 37 16.88 0.56 1.92
CA ARG A 37 17.47 -0.50 1.09
C ARG A 37 18.64 -1.20 1.75
N GLN A 38 19.49 -0.46 2.46
CA GLN A 38 20.60 -1.04 3.23
C GLN A 38 20.11 -1.92 4.38
N ALA A 39 18.92 -1.64 4.90
CA ALA A 39 18.23 -2.45 5.90
C ALA A 39 17.38 -3.59 5.32
N ASP A 40 17.50 -3.89 4.02
CA ASP A 40 16.71 -4.90 3.29
C ASP A 40 15.18 -4.66 3.35
N LEU A 41 14.78 -3.38 3.37
CA LEU A 41 13.39 -2.93 3.32
C LEU A 41 13.08 -2.30 1.96
N ASP A 42 11.88 -2.54 1.45
CA ASP A 42 11.38 -1.92 0.23
C ASP A 42 10.83 -0.50 0.54
N PRO A 43 11.48 0.58 0.09
CA PRO A 43 11.09 1.94 0.46
C PRO A 43 9.80 2.38 -0.23
N VAL A 44 8.87 2.90 0.57
CA VAL A 44 7.62 3.55 0.19
C VAL A 44 7.77 5.05 0.43
N LEU A 45 7.85 5.80 -0.65
CA LEU A 45 7.99 7.26 -0.58
C LEU A 45 6.79 7.88 0.11
N CYS A 46 7.03 8.58 1.21
CA CYS A 46 6.00 9.26 1.99
C CYS A 46 6.50 10.66 2.38
N PRO A 47 6.35 11.68 1.50
CA PRO A 47 6.96 13.00 1.71
C PRO A 47 6.41 13.76 2.91
N VAL A 48 5.19 13.44 3.36
CA VAL A 48 4.63 14.07 4.55
C VAL A 48 5.45 13.81 5.81
N LEU A 49 6.21 12.71 5.82
CA LEU A 49 7.12 12.41 6.90
C LEU A 49 8.22 13.47 7.04
N ASP A 50 8.53 14.29 6.03
CA ASP A 50 9.47 15.42 6.16
C ASP A 50 9.03 16.47 7.19
N TYR A 51 7.74 16.48 7.54
CA TYR A 51 7.12 17.50 8.38
C TYR A 51 6.58 16.97 9.71
N VAL A 52 6.27 15.68 9.78
CA VAL A 52 5.75 15.04 10.99
C VAL A 52 6.38 13.68 11.17
N ASP A 53 6.48 13.24 12.42
CA ASP A 53 6.93 11.90 12.72
C ASP A 53 5.87 10.87 12.32
N ALA A 54 6.34 9.65 12.07
CA ALA A 54 5.52 8.50 11.74
C ALA A 54 4.34 8.28 12.69
N ALA A 55 4.62 8.39 13.99
CA ALA A 55 3.65 8.22 15.06
C ALA A 55 2.53 9.27 14.99
N ASP A 56 2.86 10.46 14.52
CA ASP A 56 1.95 11.60 14.40
C ASP A 56 1.32 11.70 13.01
N ALA A 57 1.66 10.82 12.08
CA ALA A 57 1.12 10.87 10.72
C ALA A 57 -0.41 10.68 10.69
N ALA A 58 -0.98 10.05 11.73
CA ALA A 58 -2.41 10.01 11.97
C ALA A 58 -3.03 11.42 12.11
N LEU A 59 -2.29 12.40 12.64
CA LEU A 59 -2.74 13.79 12.76
C LEU A 59 -2.92 14.46 11.40
N ILE A 60 -2.20 14.02 10.36
CA ILE A 60 -2.40 14.51 8.99
C ILE A 60 -3.77 14.05 8.46
N ALA A 61 -4.18 12.82 8.78
CA ALA A 61 -5.53 12.35 8.42
C ALA A 61 -6.61 13.07 9.23
N ALA A 62 -6.27 13.58 10.42
CA ALA A 62 -7.18 14.24 11.34
C ALA A 62 -7.40 15.73 11.08
N LEU A 63 -6.36 16.41 10.62
CA LEU A 63 -6.29 17.86 10.58
C LEU A 63 -5.74 18.32 9.22
N PRO A 64 -6.20 19.47 8.70
CA PRO A 64 -5.69 20.04 7.45
C PRO A 64 -4.33 20.72 7.66
N LEU A 65 -3.36 19.98 8.21
CA LEU A 65 -2.00 20.48 8.44
C LEU A 65 -1.24 20.66 7.12
N PHE A 66 -1.41 19.69 6.21
CA PHE A 66 -0.74 19.65 4.92
C PHE A 66 -1.63 18.97 3.87
N ASP A 67 -1.48 19.37 2.62
CA ASP A 67 -1.96 18.58 1.49
C ASP A 67 -0.95 17.47 1.19
N ALA A 68 -1.19 16.28 1.73
CA ALA A 68 -0.31 15.13 1.55
C ALA A 68 -0.17 14.70 0.08
N ASN A 69 -1.22 14.89 -0.72
CA ASN A 69 -1.21 14.51 -2.13
C ASN A 69 -0.43 15.52 -2.97
N ASP A 70 -0.55 16.82 -2.71
CA ASP A 70 0.27 17.85 -3.37
C ASP A 70 1.77 17.69 -3.01
N LEU A 71 2.08 17.37 -1.76
CA LEU A 71 3.46 17.03 -1.35
C LEU A 71 4.00 15.82 -2.12
N LEU A 72 3.18 14.75 -2.26
CA LEU A 72 3.54 13.60 -3.09
C LEU A 72 3.81 14.01 -4.54
N MET A 73 2.92 14.81 -5.14
CA MET A 73 3.02 15.19 -6.55
C MET A 73 4.30 16.00 -6.83
N LYS A 74 4.63 16.96 -5.95
CA LYS A 74 5.90 17.71 -6.02
C LYS A 74 7.12 16.80 -5.95
N GLU A 75 7.08 15.80 -5.07
CA GLU A 75 8.21 14.88 -4.91
C GLU A 75 8.33 13.91 -6.09
N LEU A 76 7.22 13.43 -6.66
CA LEU A 76 7.22 12.63 -7.90
C LEU A 76 7.82 13.41 -9.08
N GLU A 77 7.54 14.71 -9.18
CA GLU A 77 8.19 15.57 -10.17
C GLU A 77 9.70 15.68 -9.95
N ARG A 78 10.13 15.79 -8.69
CA ARG A 78 11.55 15.82 -8.32
C ARG A 78 12.26 14.52 -8.68
N LEU A 79 11.62 13.36 -8.43
CA LEU A 79 12.17 12.04 -8.78
C LEU A 79 12.56 11.93 -10.24
N ASN A 80 11.83 12.58 -11.14
CA ASN A 80 12.10 12.53 -12.58
C ASN A 80 13.48 13.09 -12.96
N ARG A 81 14.09 13.90 -12.08
CA ARG A 81 15.43 14.49 -12.26
C ARG A 81 16.54 13.66 -11.65
N LEU A 82 16.23 12.60 -10.88
CA LEU A 82 17.22 11.75 -10.22
C LEU A 82 17.61 10.54 -11.08
N PRO A 83 18.82 9.96 -10.94
CA PRO A 83 19.16 8.69 -11.58
C PRO A 83 18.18 7.57 -11.20
N HIS A 84 17.80 6.70 -12.14
CA HIS A 84 16.81 5.63 -11.90
C HIS A 84 17.15 4.74 -10.70
N ALA A 85 18.43 4.42 -10.49
CA ALA A 85 18.88 3.59 -9.37
C ALA A 85 18.55 4.20 -7.99
N ARG A 86 18.33 5.51 -7.88
CA ARG A 86 18.03 6.20 -6.61
C ARG A 86 16.54 6.41 -6.36
N ARG A 87 15.68 6.09 -7.33
CA ARG A 87 14.24 6.34 -7.21
C ARG A 87 13.56 5.19 -6.45
N PRO A 88 12.68 5.44 -5.47
CA PRO A 88 11.82 4.42 -4.91
C PRO A 88 10.82 3.94 -5.98
N THR A 89 10.32 2.71 -5.86
CA THR A 89 9.29 2.17 -6.77
C THR A 89 7.92 2.03 -6.10
N ALA A 90 7.78 2.48 -4.85
CA ALA A 90 6.55 2.51 -4.10
C ALA A 90 6.29 3.92 -3.56
N ALA A 91 5.03 4.32 -3.43
CA ALA A 91 4.64 5.61 -2.87
C ALA A 91 3.39 5.50 -2.00
N ALA A 92 3.31 6.35 -0.98
CA ALA A 92 2.15 6.53 -0.14
C ALA A 92 1.36 7.77 -0.57
N PHE A 93 0.04 7.67 -0.60
CA PHE A 93 -0.85 8.78 -0.93
C PHE A 93 -2.05 8.80 0.01
N PHE A 94 -2.64 9.98 0.19
CA PHE A 94 -3.81 10.14 1.05
C PHE A 94 -5.08 9.83 0.27
N ALA A 95 -5.55 8.59 0.42
CA ALA A 95 -6.66 8.08 -0.36
C ALA A 95 -8.04 8.59 0.11
N ALA A 96 -8.19 9.18 1.29
CA ALA A 96 -9.48 9.69 1.75
C ALA A 96 -9.78 11.14 1.31
N ASP A 97 -8.83 11.83 0.65
CA ASP A 97 -8.97 13.23 0.20
C ASP A 97 -10.03 13.37 -0.92
N PRO A 98 -11.22 13.94 -0.69
CA PRO A 98 -12.29 13.99 -1.70
C PRO A 98 -11.91 14.79 -2.96
N PHE A 99 -10.86 15.62 -2.91
CA PHE A 99 -10.42 16.47 -4.03
C PHE A 99 -9.31 15.84 -4.89
N LEU A 100 -8.81 14.65 -4.51
CA LEU A 100 -7.78 13.96 -5.26
C LEU A 100 -8.22 13.65 -6.71
N HIS A 101 -7.51 14.22 -7.67
CA HIS A 101 -7.70 13.93 -9.09
C HIS A 101 -6.91 12.68 -9.50
N VAL A 102 -7.57 11.51 -9.47
CA VAL A 102 -6.95 10.19 -9.70
C VAL A 102 -6.19 10.12 -11.03
N GLY A 103 -6.73 10.69 -12.11
CA GLY A 103 -6.05 10.70 -13.42
C GLY A 103 -4.70 11.43 -13.40
N SER A 104 -4.61 12.53 -12.66
CA SER A 104 -3.35 13.27 -12.51
C SER A 104 -2.34 12.47 -11.68
N LEU A 105 -2.80 11.85 -10.59
CA LEU A 105 -1.98 10.98 -9.75
C LEU A 105 -1.39 9.82 -10.59
N VAL A 106 -2.24 9.10 -11.34
CA VAL A 106 -1.82 7.99 -12.21
C VAL A 106 -0.76 8.42 -13.21
N ALA A 107 -0.94 9.56 -13.87
CA ALA A 107 0.03 10.08 -14.85
C ALA A 107 1.40 10.35 -14.21
N GLN A 108 1.43 10.98 -13.03
CA GLN A 108 2.66 11.31 -12.32
C GLN A 108 3.35 10.06 -11.76
N LEU A 109 2.58 9.11 -11.18
CA LEU A 109 3.11 7.83 -10.71
C LEU A 109 3.78 7.04 -11.84
N ARG A 110 3.13 6.94 -13.02
CA ARG A 110 3.71 6.28 -14.20
C ARG A 110 4.99 6.97 -14.67
N LYS A 111 4.99 8.30 -14.76
CA LYS A 111 6.16 9.09 -15.17
C LYS A 111 7.35 8.87 -14.22
N ALA A 112 7.07 8.83 -12.91
CA ALA A 112 8.06 8.57 -11.87
C ALA A 112 8.49 7.09 -11.79
N ARG A 113 7.82 6.18 -12.52
CA ARG A 113 7.99 4.72 -12.48
C ARG A 113 7.67 4.11 -11.11
N ILE A 114 6.68 4.66 -10.42
CA ILE A 114 6.07 4.02 -9.26
C ILE A 114 5.24 2.83 -9.74
N ARG A 115 5.38 1.70 -9.03
CA ARG A 115 4.68 0.44 -9.31
C ARG A 115 3.71 0.08 -8.19
N THR A 116 4.08 0.38 -6.94
CA THR A 116 3.30 0.04 -5.76
C THR A 116 2.77 1.29 -5.09
N VAL A 117 1.52 1.24 -4.63
CA VAL A 117 0.88 2.36 -3.91
C VAL A 117 0.30 1.88 -2.59
N VAL A 118 0.37 2.74 -1.57
CA VAL A 118 -0.16 2.48 -0.23
C VAL A 118 -1.05 3.66 0.19
N ASN A 119 -2.23 3.41 0.75
CA ASN A 119 -3.09 4.45 1.33
C ASN A 119 -2.54 4.88 2.70
N PHE A 120 -1.61 5.81 2.69
CA PHE A 120 -1.09 6.43 3.91
C PHE A 120 -0.88 7.93 3.70
N PRO A 121 -1.33 8.80 4.63
CA PRO A 121 -2.07 8.50 5.87
C PRO A 121 -3.43 7.82 5.63
N THR A 122 -4.04 7.29 6.70
CA THR A 122 -5.36 6.64 6.64
C THR A 122 -6.33 7.22 7.66
N VAL A 123 -7.61 7.32 7.30
CA VAL A 123 -8.71 7.70 8.21
C VAL A 123 -9.22 6.52 9.07
N GLN A 124 -8.60 5.34 8.99
CA GLN A 124 -8.91 4.18 9.83
C GLN A 124 -8.81 4.43 11.34
N ILE A 125 -8.08 5.47 11.74
CA ILE A 125 -7.96 5.93 13.12
C ILE A 125 -9.29 6.44 13.70
N PHE A 126 -10.26 6.77 12.83
CA PHE A 126 -11.57 7.27 13.21
C PHE A 126 -12.60 6.16 13.23
N ASP A 127 -13.17 5.90 14.40
CA ASP A 127 -14.18 4.88 14.63
C ASP A 127 -15.54 5.48 15.04
N GLY A 128 -16.49 4.58 15.30
CA GLY A 128 -17.84 4.90 15.73
C GLY A 128 -18.55 5.92 14.84
N MET A 129 -19.29 6.82 15.47
CA MET A 129 -20.10 7.83 14.78
C MET A 129 -19.25 8.74 13.89
N PHE A 130 -18.01 9.05 14.26
CA PHE A 130 -17.18 9.94 13.46
C PHE A 130 -16.72 9.26 12.16
N GLY A 131 -16.23 8.02 12.24
CA GLY A 131 -15.88 7.21 11.07
C GLY A 131 -17.07 6.97 10.13
N GLU A 132 -18.24 6.64 10.69
CA GLU A 132 -19.49 6.49 9.92
C GLU A 132 -19.88 7.79 9.20
N ASN A 133 -19.71 8.94 9.87
CA ASN A 133 -19.97 10.24 9.26
C ASN A 133 -19.00 10.53 8.11
N LEU A 134 -17.71 10.19 8.24
CA LEU A 134 -16.73 10.35 7.16
C LEU A 134 -17.09 9.51 5.93
N ASP A 135 -17.46 8.24 6.15
CA ASP A 135 -17.92 7.35 5.06
C ASP A 135 -19.16 7.94 4.36
N ARG A 136 -20.15 8.44 5.12
CA ARG A 136 -21.34 9.09 4.55
C ARG A 136 -21.03 10.36 3.77
N MET A 137 -20.01 11.11 4.19
CA MET A 137 -19.59 12.35 3.52
C MET A 137 -18.66 12.10 2.31
N GLY A 138 -18.31 10.85 2.02
CA GLY A 138 -17.43 10.51 0.91
C GLY A 138 -15.97 10.85 1.18
N CYS A 139 -15.52 10.76 2.43
CA CYS A 139 -14.12 10.93 2.83
C CYS A 139 -13.68 9.90 3.88
N GLY A 140 -14.39 8.76 3.94
CA GLY A 140 -14.11 7.66 4.86
C GLY A 140 -13.26 6.56 4.23
N VAL A 141 -13.10 5.47 4.98
CA VAL A 141 -12.37 4.26 4.56
C VAL A 141 -12.91 3.68 3.25
N THR A 142 -14.22 3.79 3.01
CA THR A 142 -14.85 3.28 1.79
C THR A 142 -14.20 3.91 0.56
N LEU A 143 -13.98 5.23 0.58
CA LEU A 143 -13.30 5.93 -0.51
C LEU A 143 -11.83 5.50 -0.65
N GLU A 144 -11.13 5.26 0.47
CA GLU A 144 -9.74 4.78 0.41
C GLU A 144 -9.64 3.46 -0.37
N LEU A 145 -10.54 2.52 -0.07
CA LEU A 145 -10.56 1.20 -0.71
C LEU A 145 -11.00 1.28 -2.17
N GLU A 146 -12.00 2.11 -2.49
CA GLU A 146 -12.44 2.37 -3.87
C GLU A 146 -11.29 2.91 -4.73
N ARG A 147 -10.48 3.83 -4.19
CA ARG A 147 -9.34 4.40 -4.93
C ARG A 147 -8.20 3.43 -5.11
N LEU A 148 -7.90 2.62 -4.11
CA LEU A 148 -6.93 1.54 -4.27
C LEU A 148 -7.40 0.54 -5.34
N ALA A 149 -8.69 0.19 -5.35
CA ALA A 149 -9.26 -0.67 -6.37
C ALA A 149 -9.14 -0.06 -7.77
N ALA A 150 -9.43 1.25 -7.92
CA ALA A 150 -9.24 1.96 -9.18
C ALA A 150 -7.77 2.00 -9.63
N LEU A 151 -6.82 2.22 -8.71
CA LEU A 151 -5.39 2.17 -9.03
C LEU A 151 -4.94 0.76 -9.43
N ARG A 152 -5.51 -0.28 -8.82
CA ARG A 152 -5.27 -1.67 -9.25
C ARG A 152 -5.77 -1.91 -10.68
N GLU A 153 -6.93 -1.38 -11.05
CA GLU A 153 -7.46 -1.46 -12.42
C GLU A 153 -6.55 -0.72 -13.43
N GLU A 154 -5.89 0.36 -13.00
CA GLU A 154 -4.85 1.06 -13.75
C GLU A 154 -3.50 0.31 -13.82
N GLY A 155 -3.41 -0.89 -13.24
CA GLY A 155 -2.23 -1.76 -13.27
C GLY A 155 -1.18 -1.46 -12.21
N PHE A 156 -1.51 -0.69 -11.17
CA PHE A 156 -0.64 -0.52 -10.01
C PHE A 156 -0.79 -1.69 -9.03
N ASP A 157 0.30 -1.95 -8.33
CA ASP A 157 0.31 -2.84 -7.19
C ASP A 157 -0.24 -2.13 -5.95
N ALA A 158 -1.57 -2.12 -5.81
CA ALA A 158 -2.26 -1.39 -4.75
C ALA A 158 -2.31 -2.20 -3.45
N CYS A 159 -1.69 -1.67 -2.40
CA CYS A 159 -1.59 -2.28 -1.09
C CYS A 159 -2.52 -1.57 -0.09
N GLY A 160 -3.51 -2.28 0.42
CA GLY A 160 -4.41 -1.77 1.47
C GLY A 160 -3.75 -1.78 2.85
N LEU A 161 -3.54 -0.60 3.43
CA LEU A 161 -3.06 -0.46 4.79
C LEU A 161 -4.15 -0.89 5.79
N MET A 162 -3.74 -1.53 6.88
CA MET A 162 -4.57 -1.97 7.99
C MET A 162 -3.95 -1.50 9.30
N LEU A 163 -4.79 -1.03 10.21
CA LEU A 163 -4.40 -0.80 11.61
C LEU A 163 -4.76 -1.98 12.53
N SER A 164 -5.66 -2.85 12.08
CA SER A 164 -6.05 -4.08 12.76
C SER A 164 -6.58 -5.11 11.77
N ASP A 165 -6.60 -6.38 12.17
CA ASP A 165 -7.08 -7.49 11.34
C ASP A 165 -8.57 -7.37 10.97
N GLN A 166 -9.34 -6.55 11.71
CA GLN A 166 -10.74 -6.28 11.40
C GLN A 166 -10.93 -5.59 10.04
N MET A 167 -9.90 -4.92 9.52
CA MET A 167 -9.94 -4.29 8.21
C MET A 167 -9.81 -5.29 7.05
N LEU A 168 -9.19 -6.45 7.29
CA LEU A 168 -8.85 -7.42 6.25
C LEU A 168 -10.07 -7.84 5.40
N PRO A 169 -11.25 -8.17 5.97
CA PRO A 169 -12.42 -8.52 5.17
C PRO A 169 -12.95 -7.37 4.29
N ARG A 170 -12.73 -6.10 4.66
CA ARG A 170 -13.12 -4.95 3.82
C ARG A 170 -12.17 -4.80 2.64
N ILE A 171 -10.86 -4.91 2.87
CA ILE A 171 -9.83 -4.85 1.82
C ILE A 171 -10.03 -5.97 0.79
N LEU A 172 -10.22 -7.21 1.24
CA LEU A 172 -10.44 -8.34 0.33
C LEU A 172 -11.73 -8.17 -0.48
N ARG A 173 -12.81 -7.63 0.13
CA ARG A 173 -14.06 -7.32 -0.59
C ARG A 173 -13.90 -6.22 -1.64
N ALA A 174 -12.97 -5.29 -1.44
CA ALA A 174 -12.60 -4.30 -2.46
C ALA A 174 -11.75 -4.89 -3.59
N GLY A 175 -11.44 -6.19 -3.55
CA GLY A 175 -10.63 -6.89 -4.55
C GLY A 175 -9.14 -6.64 -4.40
N LEU A 176 -8.69 -6.12 -3.27
CA LEU A 176 -7.26 -5.90 -3.04
C LEU A 176 -6.62 -7.18 -2.52
N ASP A 177 -5.72 -7.76 -3.31
CA ASP A 177 -5.00 -8.99 -2.95
C ASP A 177 -3.80 -8.73 -2.03
N ARG A 178 -3.33 -7.48 -1.94
CA ARG A 178 -2.24 -7.08 -1.07
C ARG A 178 -2.70 -6.13 0.01
N HIS A 179 -2.23 -6.41 1.22
CA HIS A 179 -2.50 -5.63 2.41
C HIS A 179 -1.25 -5.51 3.26
N VAL A 180 -1.23 -4.46 4.09
CA VAL A 180 -0.11 -4.16 4.95
C VAL A 180 -0.61 -3.77 6.32
N LEU A 181 -0.10 -4.41 7.37
CA LEU A 181 -0.29 -3.96 8.73
C LEU A 181 0.71 -2.84 9.05
N LEU A 182 0.19 -1.70 9.53
CA LEU A 182 1.02 -0.63 10.09
C LEU A 182 1.37 -0.98 11.54
N SER A 183 2.65 -1.24 11.82
CA SER A 183 3.13 -1.49 13.19
C SER A 183 4.02 -0.33 13.63
N PRO A 184 3.52 0.60 14.47
CA PRO A 184 4.31 1.73 14.92
C PRO A 184 5.48 1.34 15.85
N ASP A 185 5.46 0.17 16.52
CA ASP A 185 6.44 -0.12 17.60
C ASP A 185 6.70 -1.61 18.02
N ARG A 186 6.63 -2.65 17.15
CA ARG A 186 7.07 -4.04 17.52
C ARG A 186 7.26 -5.04 16.35
N PRO A 187 8.01 -6.16 16.52
CA PRO A 187 8.49 -7.04 15.45
C PRO A 187 7.35 -7.89 14.84
N ALA A 188 7.66 -8.47 13.68
CA ALA A 188 6.77 -9.24 12.82
C ALA A 188 5.77 -10.15 13.58
N PRO A 189 4.51 -10.25 13.10
CA PRO A 189 3.49 -11.07 13.75
C PRO A 189 3.89 -12.55 13.77
N ASP A 190 3.57 -13.23 14.87
CA ASP A 190 3.68 -14.68 14.98
C ASP A 190 2.84 -15.34 13.87
N ALA A 191 3.50 -16.21 13.10
CA ALA A 191 2.97 -16.88 11.92
C ALA A 191 1.80 -17.80 12.27
N SER A 192 0.58 -17.25 12.39
CA SER A 192 -0.64 -18.06 12.54
C SER A 192 -1.86 -17.53 11.80
N ALA A 193 -1.75 -16.45 11.02
CA ALA A 193 -2.81 -16.03 10.11
C ALA A 193 -2.56 -16.58 8.71
N GLY A 194 -3.23 -17.68 8.37
CA GLY A 194 -3.26 -18.21 7.01
C GLY A 194 -4.09 -17.33 6.09
N ALA A 195 -3.43 -16.48 5.29
CA ALA A 195 -3.84 -16.09 3.93
C ALA A 195 -2.67 -15.34 3.27
N SER A 196 -2.47 -15.57 1.98
CA SER A 196 -1.30 -15.22 1.17
C SER A 196 -0.91 -13.73 1.19
N THR A 197 0.31 -13.46 1.68
CA THR A 197 1.15 -12.25 1.51
C THR A 197 0.83 -11.05 2.41
N LEU A 198 0.94 -11.22 3.73
CA LEU A 198 1.00 -10.10 4.66
C LEU A 198 2.41 -9.47 4.60
N ARG A 199 2.52 -8.19 4.23
CA ARG A 199 3.77 -7.42 4.31
C ARG A 199 3.67 -6.47 5.50
N THR A 200 4.71 -6.35 6.31
CA THR A 200 4.75 -5.38 7.42
C THR A 200 5.37 -4.07 6.92
N ILE A 201 4.72 -2.93 7.18
CA ILE A 201 5.37 -1.61 7.04
C ILE A 201 6.06 -1.28 8.36
N PHE A 202 7.37 -1.11 8.31
CA PHE A 202 8.10 -0.37 9.33
C PHE A 202 8.06 1.10 8.96
N VAL A 203 7.89 2.00 9.93
CA VAL A 203 8.17 3.41 9.66
C VAL A 203 9.56 3.71 10.19
N LEU A 204 10.45 4.11 9.28
CA LEU A 204 11.79 4.51 9.66
C LEU A 204 11.76 6.01 10.03
N PRO A 205 12.33 6.40 11.18
CA PRO A 205 12.44 7.80 11.56
C PRO A 205 13.34 8.59 10.58
#